data_AF-A0A2E9SV51-F1
#
_entry.id   AF-A0A2E9SV51-F1
#
_cell.length_a   1.000
_cell.length_b   1.000
_cell.length_c   1.000
_cell.angle_alpha   90.00
_cell.angle_beta   90.00
_cell.angle_gamma   90.00
#
_symmetry.space_group_name_H-M   'P 1'
#
loop_
_entity.id
_entity.type
_entity.pdbx_description
1 polymer ?
#
loop_
_entity_poly.entity_id
_entity_poly.type
_entity_poly.pdbx_seq_one_letter_code
_entity_poly.pdbx_strand_id
1 'polypeptide(L)'
;MVDPTEILAGWAEFTLTPPSEFLLNCLRSVGEATAGNGAPAYQPDTISQLISTIAGRGYGPLLFRSVHVMSAAAAQNIQLDQLLVTAHPMTARQASRLLFSATADSPPTLARRDGILEFREPGNDMTIFKLTGGQVPLAVACLEFLVEALGFDCIHNAFSDLAADHGSAPRKAVTKDLSARLYNFLGEHLPQMAERNMARLLVEHLETKVGVARFTAEDIDDGLILDFWIENSAENALSFRLFGTAAKAWMTFRDSLIHSQSDAFDVHVSLTASFEDEDIDRLSQLAISSAPDAEDNGGTTSPDLGQLVGDAATPTGWISDLQRRPCSAIKFLTKTELAQLSVPALAGAAGHGLVLTCLRLATFGPVQNKLVQASRGGDIGKGDIELEMAGISDTVYEGHLANWRTLRTTIENIATTAFLRLWDARNPAIFEYLSRCGNDETRQEMAAIATDLQDRVAPMDTDDDPVGQLALMVLDRIDTLPSDSPIGNQRKHMKRIAQSYRRQGLRAADVVVEPAPDGEQASGPTLSLTDPDHLHALIYGGDRLLKLSGFLASLDQPDQSMRSHARDDFVIFSDQLSKLHETTS
;
A
#
# COMPACT_ATOMS: atom_id res chain seq x y z
N MET A 1 24.18 11.11 -0.98
CA MET A 1 23.27 10.74 -2.06
C MET A 1 21.94 11.42 -1.78
N VAL A 2 21.24 11.94 -2.78
CA VAL A 2 19.96 12.63 -2.55
C VAL A 2 18.85 11.60 -2.69
N ASP A 3 18.20 11.23 -1.60
CA ASP A 3 17.06 10.30 -1.65
C ASP A 3 15.76 11.06 -1.90
N PRO A 4 14.99 10.73 -2.96
CA PRO A 4 13.67 11.30 -3.17
C PRO A 4 12.73 11.11 -1.98
N THR A 5 12.84 10.01 -1.24
CA THR A 5 11.98 9.75 -0.08
C THR A 5 12.22 10.75 1.06
N GLU A 6 13.48 11.08 1.37
CA GLU A 6 13.83 12.06 2.40
C GLU A 6 13.31 13.47 2.06
N ILE A 7 13.40 13.87 0.80
CA ILE A 7 12.91 15.19 0.34
C ILE A 7 11.39 15.27 0.45
N LEU A 8 10.70 14.19 0.09
CA LEU A 8 9.24 14.16 -0.01
C LEU A 8 8.58 13.81 1.33
N ALA A 9 9.30 13.19 2.28
CA ALA A 9 8.80 12.86 3.61
C ALA A 9 8.32 14.09 4.41
N GLY A 10 8.86 15.28 4.11
CA GLY A 10 8.44 16.54 4.73
C GLY A 10 7.11 17.10 4.20
N TRP A 11 6.47 16.45 3.23
CA TRP A 11 5.27 16.98 2.55
C TRP A 11 4.03 16.18 2.96
N ALA A 12 3.10 16.85 3.64
CA ALA A 12 1.85 16.28 4.16
C ALA A 12 1.04 15.45 3.15
N GLU A 13 1.02 15.88 1.90
CA GLU A 13 0.34 15.23 0.80
C GLU A 13 0.88 13.85 0.43
N PHE A 14 2.19 13.62 0.65
CA PHE A 14 2.82 12.33 0.42
C PHE A 14 2.73 11.41 1.64
N THR A 15 2.33 11.95 2.81
CA THR A 15 1.92 11.14 3.96
C THR A 15 0.60 10.41 3.67
N LEU A 16 -0.37 11.08 3.04
CA LEU A 16 -1.66 10.46 2.71
C LEU A 16 -1.59 9.45 1.57
N THR A 17 -0.86 9.79 0.52
CA THR A 17 -0.71 8.94 -0.65
C THR A 17 0.73 9.07 -1.11
N PRO A 18 1.60 8.13 -0.71
CA PRO A 18 3.00 8.21 -1.07
C PRO A 18 3.14 8.12 -2.59
N PRO A 19 4.16 8.79 -3.17
CA PRO A 19 4.54 8.56 -4.54
C PRO A 19 4.75 7.06 -4.77
N SER A 20 4.31 6.55 -5.92
CA SER A 20 4.56 5.15 -6.25
C SER A 20 6.06 4.84 -6.23
N GLU A 21 6.42 3.61 -5.87
CA GLU A 21 7.81 3.15 -5.89
C GLU A 21 8.45 3.32 -7.27
N PHE A 22 7.70 3.09 -8.35
CA PHE A 22 8.17 3.29 -9.72
C PHE A 22 8.69 4.73 -9.95
N LEU A 23 7.90 5.74 -9.58
CA LEU A 23 8.33 7.15 -9.68
C LEU A 23 9.55 7.46 -8.80
N LEU A 24 9.62 6.92 -7.59
CA LEU A 24 10.76 7.10 -6.70
C LEU A 24 12.03 6.50 -7.33
N ASN A 25 11.91 5.32 -7.95
CA ASN A 25 13.01 4.65 -8.66
C ASN A 25 13.45 5.47 -9.89
N CYS A 26 12.53 6.03 -10.67
CA CYS A 26 12.89 6.93 -11.78
C CYS A 26 13.67 8.16 -11.30
N LEU A 27 13.25 8.78 -10.18
CA LEU A 27 13.94 9.94 -9.62
C LEU A 27 15.30 9.57 -9.03
N ARG A 28 15.39 8.41 -8.37
CA ARG A 28 16.64 7.88 -7.80
C ARG A 28 17.65 7.55 -8.89
N SER A 29 17.21 6.93 -9.99
CA SER A 29 18.02 6.62 -11.17
C SER A 29 18.76 7.86 -11.69
N VAL A 30 18.09 9.02 -11.78
CA VAL A 30 18.74 10.28 -12.19
C VAL A 30 19.72 10.80 -11.13
N GLY A 31 19.44 10.59 -9.85
CA GLY A 31 20.34 10.96 -8.75
C GLY A 31 21.61 10.10 -8.68
N GLU A 32 21.50 8.85 -9.12
CA GLU A 32 22.58 7.85 -9.16
C GLU A 32 23.34 7.85 -10.49
N ALA A 33 22.83 8.56 -11.50
CA ALA A 33 23.47 8.69 -12.81
C ALA A 33 24.92 9.17 -12.68
N THR A 34 25.81 8.53 -13.44
CA THR A 34 27.24 8.86 -13.46
C THR A 34 27.66 9.39 -14.82
N ALA A 35 28.55 10.38 -14.80
CA ALA A 35 29.27 10.80 -16.00
C ALA A 35 30.31 9.73 -16.38
N GLY A 36 30.80 9.77 -17.62
CA GLY A 36 31.78 8.80 -18.13
C GLY A 36 33.12 8.73 -17.36
N ASN A 37 33.38 9.68 -16.46
CA ASN A 37 34.53 9.67 -15.56
C ASN A 37 34.25 9.06 -14.17
N GLY A 38 33.06 8.46 -13.97
CA GLY A 38 32.63 7.84 -12.72
C GLY A 38 32.17 8.81 -11.63
N ALA A 39 32.19 10.13 -11.88
CA ALA A 39 31.64 11.11 -10.96
C ALA A 39 30.11 11.22 -11.14
N PRO A 40 29.35 11.70 -10.13
CA PRO A 40 27.92 11.97 -10.29
C PRO A 40 27.65 12.89 -11.47
N ALA A 41 26.67 12.53 -12.32
CA ALA A 41 26.31 13.29 -13.51
C ALA A 41 25.82 14.70 -13.16
N TYR A 42 25.13 14.84 -12.02
CA TYR A 42 24.54 16.10 -11.55
C TYR A 42 24.96 16.45 -10.12
N GLN A 43 24.84 17.73 -9.78
CA GLN A 43 25.04 18.20 -8.41
C GLN A 43 23.80 17.89 -7.55
N PRO A 44 23.96 17.62 -6.24
CA PRO A 44 22.86 17.35 -5.32
C PRO A 44 21.73 18.39 -5.35
N ASP A 45 22.08 19.67 -5.46
CA ASP A 45 21.09 20.77 -5.56
C ASP A 45 20.22 20.67 -6.81
N THR A 46 20.79 20.21 -7.94
CA THR A 46 20.06 20.02 -9.20
C THR A 46 19.05 18.88 -9.07
N ILE A 47 19.45 17.78 -8.42
CA ILE A 47 18.59 16.63 -8.15
C ILE A 47 17.46 17.01 -7.19
N SER A 48 17.78 17.71 -6.10
CA SER A 48 16.77 18.18 -5.13
C SER A 48 15.75 19.12 -5.77
N GLN A 49 16.22 20.03 -6.64
CA GLN A 49 15.38 20.93 -7.41
C GLN A 49 14.50 20.18 -8.42
N LEU A 50 15.04 19.16 -9.10
CA LEU A 50 14.28 18.31 -10.02
C LEU A 50 13.14 17.59 -9.28
N ILE A 51 13.47 16.88 -8.20
CA ILE A 51 12.51 16.13 -7.38
C ILE A 51 11.37 17.04 -6.93
N SER A 52 11.70 18.20 -6.33
CA SER A 52 10.71 19.17 -5.87
C SER A 52 9.85 19.73 -7.00
N THR A 53 10.43 19.95 -8.19
CA THR A 53 9.71 20.48 -9.36
C THR A 53 8.74 19.46 -9.96
N ILE A 54 9.16 18.20 -10.06
CA ILE A 54 8.31 17.09 -10.54
C ILE A 54 7.20 16.81 -9.55
N ALA A 55 7.55 16.59 -8.28
CA ALA A 55 6.61 16.33 -7.20
C ALA A 55 5.59 17.47 -7.07
N GLY A 56 6.03 18.73 -7.05
CA GLY A 56 5.16 19.91 -6.97
C GLY A 56 4.30 20.18 -8.21
N ARG A 57 4.37 19.36 -9.27
CA ARG A 57 3.74 19.61 -10.58
C ARG A 57 4.11 20.97 -11.20
N GLY A 58 5.24 21.54 -10.79
CA GLY A 58 5.78 22.82 -11.27
C GLY A 58 6.64 22.69 -12.54
N TYR A 59 6.56 21.56 -13.24
CA TYR A 59 7.48 21.17 -14.31
C TYR A 59 7.23 21.85 -15.65
N GLY A 60 6.10 22.55 -15.86
CA GLY A 60 5.77 23.17 -17.16
C GLY A 60 6.89 24.08 -17.72
N PRO A 61 7.39 25.07 -16.96
CA PRO A 61 8.51 25.91 -17.39
C PRO A 61 9.82 25.13 -17.58
N LEU A 62 10.06 24.08 -16.78
CA LEU A 62 11.23 23.23 -16.89
C LEU A 62 11.19 22.40 -18.18
N LEU A 63 10.05 21.78 -18.48
CA LEU A 63 9.82 20.99 -19.69
C LEU A 63 10.01 21.84 -20.94
N PHE A 64 9.42 23.05 -20.96
CA PHE A 64 9.61 23.98 -22.07
C PHE A 64 11.09 24.29 -22.29
N ARG A 65 11.85 24.48 -21.21
CA ARG A 65 13.30 24.68 -21.28
C ARG A 65 14.05 23.44 -21.77
N SER A 66 13.69 22.24 -21.31
CA SER A 66 14.28 20.97 -21.78
C SER A 66 14.09 20.75 -23.28
N VAL A 67 12.93 21.11 -23.82
CA VAL A 67 12.68 21.09 -25.27
C VAL A 67 13.58 22.08 -26.01
N HIS A 68 13.84 23.26 -25.45
CA HIS A 68 14.77 24.22 -26.04
C HIS A 68 16.22 23.72 -25.96
N VAL A 69 16.61 23.01 -24.89
CA VAL A 69 17.92 22.35 -24.80
C VAL A 69 18.08 21.28 -25.89
N MET A 70 17.10 20.40 -26.06
CA MET A 70 17.10 19.41 -27.16
C MET A 70 17.17 20.09 -28.53
N SER A 71 16.38 21.14 -28.74
CA SER A 71 16.39 21.89 -30.01
C SER A 71 17.74 22.56 -30.29
N ALA A 72 18.41 23.10 -29.26
CA ALA A 72 19.76 23.65 -29.40
C ALA A 72 20.81 22.57 -29.69
N ALA A 73 20.68 21.38 -29.09
CA ALA A 73 21.56 20.24 -29.36
C ALA A 73 21.38 19.73 -30.80
N ALA A 74 20.13 19.55 -31.23
CA ALA A 74 19.77 19.13 -32.59
C ALA A 74 20.29 20.13 -33.65
N ALA A 75 20.12 21.43 -33.42
CA ALA A 75 20.65 22.50 -34.27
C ALA A 75 22.20 22.53 -34.35
N GLN A 76 22.88 21.82 -33.46
CA GLN A 76 24.34 21.70 -33.41
C GLN A 76 24.82 20.31 -33.84
N ASN A 77 23.93 19.45 -34.36
CA ASN A 77 24.21 18.06 -34.70
C ASN A 77 24.79 17.25 -33.52
N ILE A 78 24.45 17.63 -32.29
CA ILE A 78 24.77 16.85 -31.09
C ILE A 78 23.71 15.77 -30.98
N GLN A 79 24.13 14.52 -30.90
CA GLN A 79 23.21 13.39 -30.76
C GLN A 79 22.59 13.36 -29.35
N LEU A 80 21.41 12.76 -29.23
CA LEU A 80 20.68 12.69 -27.96
C LEU A 80 21.47 11.95 -26.86
N ASP A 81 22.16 10.88 -27.22
CA ASP A 81 23.06 10.13 -26.32
C ASP A 81 24.23 10.99 -25.84
N GLN A 82 24.80 11.84 -26.70
CA GLN A 82 25.87 12.77 -26.33
C GLN A 82 25.40 13.91 -25.42
N LEU A 83 24.10 14.25 -25.48
CA LEU A 83 23.48 15.24 -24.61
C LEU A 83 23.23 14.68 -23.20
N LEU A 84 22.77 13.42 -23.11
CA LEU A 84 22.42 12.75 -21.87
C LEU A 84 23.66 12.12 -21.19
N VAL A 85 24.47 11.37 -21.95
CA VAL A 85 25.63 10.64 -21.45
C VAL A 85 26.90 11.43 -21.75
N THR A 86 27.29 12.29 -20.80
CA THR A 86 28.48 13.13 -20.94
C THR A 86 29.71 12.54 -20.26
N ALA A 87 30.89 12.81 -20.82
CA ALA A 87 32.16 12.36 -20.24
C ALA A 87 32.51 13.03 -18.89
N HIS A 88 31.90 14.17 -18.58
CA HIS A 88 32.13 14.95 -17.37
C HIS A 88 30.79 15.42 -16.81
N PRO A 89 30.64 15.62 -15.48
CA PRO A 89 29.40 16.08 -14.87
C PRO A 89 28.79 17.29 -15.58
N MET A 90 27.46 17.26 -15.74
CA MET A 90 26.67 18.29 -16.42
C MET A 90 26.58 19.56 -15.57
N THR A 91 27.65 20.33 -15.56
CA THR A 91 27.73 21.66 -14.91
C THR A 91 27.40 22.77 -15.89
N ALA A 92 27.12 23.98 -15.40
CA ALA A 92 26.94 25.16 -16.27
C ALA A 92 28.13 25.38 -17.22
N ARG A 93 29.36 25.10 -16.77
CA ARG A 93 30.56 25.18 -17.60
C ARG A 93 30.58 24.12 -18.70
N GLN A 94 30.19 22.89 -18.37
CA GLN A 94 30.12 21.80 -19.34
C GLN A 94 29.01 22.05 -20.37
N ALA A 95 27.84 22.49 -19.91
CA ALA A 95 26.74 22.93 -20.77
C ALA A 95 27.18 24.05 -21.74
N SER A 96 27.93 25.05 -21.26
CA SER A 96 28.50 26.10 -22.13
C SER A 96 29.46 25.53 -23.17
N ARG A 97 30.28 24.52 -22.84
CA ARG A 97 31.16 23.87 -23.82
C ARG A 97 30.38 23.07 -24.86
N LEU A 98 29.34 22.37 -24.43
CA LEU A 98 28.52 21.52 -25.29
C LEU A 98 27.63 22.33 -26.22
N LEU A 99 26.84 23.27 -25.70
CA LEU A 99 25.77 23.94 -26.46
C LEU A 99 26.10 25.38 -26.88
N PHE A 100 27.11 26.02 -26.28
CA PHE A 100 27.43 27.43 -26.50
C PHE A 100 28.77 27.62 -27.21
N SER A 101 29.45 26.54 -27.60
CA SER A 101 30.65 26.61 -28.43
C SER A 101 30.31 27.09 -29.84
N ALA A 102 31.22 27.85 -30.46
CA ALA A 102 31.00 28.39 -31.79
C ALA A 102 31.08 27.27 -32.84
N THR A 103 30.02 27.12 -33.62
CA THR A 103 29.91 26.19 -34.75
C THR A 103 29.66 27.00 -36.01
N ALA A 104 30.33 26.68 -37.12
CA ALA A 104 30.25 27.46 -38.35
C ALA A 104 28.84 27.42 -39.00
N ASP A 105 28.05 26.38 -38.73
CA ASP A 105 26.79 26.07 -39.43
C ASP A 105 25.55 26.10 -38.50
N SER A 106 25.42 27.12 -37.63
CA SER A 106 24.20 27.24 -36.82
C SER A 106 23.01 27.75 -37.66
N PRO A 107 21.81 27.16 -37.51
CA PRO A 107 20.63 27.59 -38.24
C PRO A 107 20.23 29.03 -37.86
N PRO A 108 19.57 29.78 -38.76
CA PRO A 108 19.19 31.18 -38.53
C PRO A 108 18.21 31.37 -37.36
N THR A 109 17.56 30.28 -36.92
CA THR A 109 16.65 30.24 -35.78
C THR A 109 17.35 30.18 -34.43
N LEU A 110 18.69 30.04 -34.40
CA LEU A 110 19.48 29.98 -33.17
C LEU A 110 20.68 30.93 -33.26
N ALA A 111 20.73 31.88 -32.34
CA ALA A 111 21.83 32.82 -32.25
C ALA A 111 22.50 32.78 -30.88
N ARG A 112 23.77 33.23 -30.83
CA ARG A 112 24.57 33.31 -29.61
C ARG A 112 24.97 34.76 -29.37
N ARG A 113 24.67 35.28 -28.18
CA ARG A 113 25.15 36.59 -27.72
C ARG A 113 25.54 36.51 -26.25
N ASP A 114 26.74 36.94 -25.90
CA ASP A 114 27.21 37.11 -24.52
C ASP A 114 26.98 35.88 -23.59
N GLY A 115 27.19 34.66 -24.11
CA GLY A 115 26.98 33.43 -23.34
C GLY A 115 25.51 33.03 -23.16
N ILE A 116 24.61 33.60 -23.97
CA ILE A 116 23.18 33.30 -24.03
C ILE A 116 22.84 32.74 -25.41
N LEU A 117 22.05 31.66 -25.44
CA LEU A 117 21.42 31.15 -26.65
C LEU A 117 20.06 31.83 -26.83
N GLU A 118 19.88 32.50 -27.97
CA GLU A 118 18.66 33.17 -28.38
C GLU A 118 17.97 32.36 -29.47
N PHE A 119 16.76 31.88 -29.19
CA PHE A 119 15.92 31.23 -30.18
C PHE A 119 15.10 32.29 -30.89
N ARG A 120 15.07 32.25 -32.22
CA ARG A 120 14.41 33.24 -33.07
C ARG A 120 13.33 32.60 -33.93
N GLU A 121 12.34 33.40 -34.28
CA GLU A 121 11.30 32.99 -35.22
C GLU A 121 11.85 33.01 -36.67
N PRO A 122 11.58 31.98 -37.49
CA PRO A 122 11.93 32.02 -38.90
C PRO A 122 11.27 33.23 -39.59
N GLY A 123 12.08 34.09 -40.22
CA GLY A 123 11.61 35.16 -41.09
C GLY A 123 11.38 36.54 -40.47
N ASN A 124 11.43 36.73 -39.14
CA ASN A 124 11.30 38.07 -38.52
C ASN A 124 12.42 38.48 -37.54
N ASP A 125 13.43 37.61 -37.32
CA ASP A 125 14.58 37.81 -36.41
C ASP A 125 14.22 38.15 -34.94
N MET A 126 12.97 37.96 -34.52
CA MET A 126 12.50 38.21 -33.16
C MET A 126 12.91 37.08 -32.23
N THR A 127 13.57 37.41 -31.12
CA THR A 127 13.93 36.46 -30.07
C THR A 127 12.69 36.04 -29.28
N ILE A 128 12.38 34.74 -29.28
CA ILE A 128 11.23 34.12 -28.61
C ILE A 128 11.60 33.45 -27.28
N PHE A 129 12.85 33.05 -27.10
CA PHE A 129 13.33 32.43 -25.87
C PHE A 129 14.83 32.66 -25.68
N LYS A 130 15.27 32.71 -24.42
CA LYS A 130 16.68 32.84 -24.03
C LYS A 130 17.06 31.72 -23.07
N LEU A 131 18.18 31.08 -23.34
CA LEU A 131 18.72 29.99 -22.53
C LEU A 131 20.13 30.35 -22.07
N THR A 132 20.39 30.24 -20.77
CA THR A 132 21.72 30.45 -20.19
C THR A 132 22.33 29.11 -19.76
N GLY A 133 23.67 29.00 -19.77
CA GLY A 133 24.37 27.75 -19.43
C GLY A 133 24.02 27.22 -18.03
N GLY A 134 23.72 28.09 -17.07
CA GLY A 134 23.30 27.70 -15.71
C GLY A 134 21.94 27.00 -15.65
N GLN A 135 21.09 27.17 -16.67
CA GLN A 135 19.76 26.57 -16.72
C GLN A 135 19.74 25.19 -17.39
N VAL A 136 20.84 24.82 -18.06
CA VAL A 136 20.94 23.56 -18.83
C VAL A 136 21.05 22.32 -17.93
N PRO A 137 21.82 22.29 -16.83
CA PRO A 137 21.93 21.10 -15.99
C PRO A 137 20.58 20.53 -15.53
N LEU A 138 19.72 21.36 -14.96
CA LEU A 138 18.38 20.96 -14.52
C LEU A 138 17.50 20.50 -15.69
N ALA A 139 17.65 21.14 -16.85
CA ALA A 139 16.90 20.79 -18.04
C ALA A 139 17.32 19.43 -18.63
N VAL A 140 18.61 19.10 -18.60
CA VAL A 140 19.13 17.78 -19.03
C VAL A 140 18.75 16.70 -18.01
N ALA A 141 18.86 16.98 -16.70
CA ALA A 141 18.39 16.06 -15.66
C ALA A 141 16.89 15.75 -15.82
N CYS A 142 16.09 16.74 -16.23
CA CYS A 142 14.69 16.52 -16.57
C CYS A 142 14.50 15.66 -17.83
N LEU A 143 15.38 15.73 -18.83
CA LEU A 143 15.31 14.86 -20.01
C LEU A 143 15.63 13.41 -19.63
N GLU A 144 16.62 13.20 -18.78
CA GLU A 144 16.97 11.88 -18.26
C GLU A 144 15.83 11.29 -17.42
N PHE A 145 15.22 12.09 -16.54
CA PHE A 145 13.99 11.68 -15.85
C PHE A 145 12.86 11.28 -16.83
N LEU A 146 12.68 12.02 -17.92
CA LEU A 146 11.67 11.69 -18.92
C LEU A 146 12.00 10.40 -19.68
N VAL A 147 13.28 10.07 -19.87
CA VAL A 147 13.69 8.77 -20.42
C VAL A 147 13.31 7.64 -19.47
N GLU A 148 13.59 7.79 -18.18
CA GLU A 148 13.23 6.80 -17.15
C GLU A 148 11.70 6.64 -17.01
N ALA A 149 10.96 7.75 -17.06
CA ALA A 149 9.51 7.77 -16.83
C ALA A 149 8.67 7.40 -18.06
N LEU A 150 9.04 7.89 -19.25
CA LEU A 150 8.25 7.76 -20.48
C LEU A 150 8.90 6.83 -21.52
N GLY A 151 10.13 6.40 -21.29
CA GLY A 151 10.92 5.57 -22.20
C GLY A 151 11.74 6.39 -23.20
N PHE A 152 12.90 5.82 -23.59
CA PHE A 152 13.85 6.44 -24.52
C PHE A 152 13.22 6.78 -25.88
N ASP A 153 12.42 5.89 -26.46
CA ASP A 153 11.79 6.09 -27.77
C ASP A 153 10.93 7.36 -27.82
N CYS A 154 10.25 7.69 -26.72
CA CYS A 154 9.44 8.91 -26.61
C CYS A 154 10.31 10.16 -26.81
N ILE A 155 11.47 10.19 -26.16
CA ILE A 155 12.38 11.33 -26.19
C ILE A 155 13.18 11.37 -27.50
N HIS A 156 13.55 10.20 -28.02
CA HIS A 156 14.20 10.09 -29.33
C HIS A 156 13.33 10.60 -30.48
N ASN A 157 12.04 10.26 -30.48
CA ASN A 157 11.10 10.76 -31.50
C ASN A 157 10.92 12.28 -31.39
N ALA A 158 10.73 12.80 -30.18
CA ALA A 158 10.68 14.24 -29.92
C ALA A 158 11.96 14.96 -30.38
N PHE A 159 13.13 14.37 -30.15
CA PHE A 159 14.41 14.89 -30.60
C PHE A 159 14.52 14.90 -32.13
N SER A 160 14.07 13.83 -32.79
CA SER A 160 14.08 13.69 -34.25
C SER A 160 13.20 14.75 -34.93
N ASP A 161 12.03 15.06 -34.37
CA ASP A 161 11.16 16.13 -34.86
C ASP A 161 11.84 17.51 -34.79
N LEU A 162 12.57 17.77 -33.69
CA LEU A 162 13.32 19.01 -33.49
C LEU A 162 14.58 19.11 -34.37
N ALA A 163 15.14 17.97 -34.78
CA ALA A 163 16.25 17.89 -35.73
C ALA A 163 15.78 18.14 -37.17
N ALA A 164 14.55 17.71 -37.51
CA ALA A 164 13.98 17.93 -38.84
C ALA A 164 13.54 19.39 -39.08
N ASP A 165 13.02 20.08 -38.05
CA ASP A 165 12.60 21.47 -38.15
C ASP A 165 12.96 22.27 -36.87
N HIS A 166 13.79 23.30 -37.05
CA HIS A 166 14.26 24.17 -35.98
C HIS A 166 13.35 25.40 -35.73
N GLY A 167 12.13 25.42 -36.27
CA GLY A 167 11.14 26.46 -36.08
C GLY A 167 10.44 26.44 -34.71
N SER A 168 9.59 27.45 -34.45
CA SER A 168 8.86 27.56 -33.18
C SER A 168 7.69 26.57 -33.06
N ALA A 169 7.09 26.17 -34.20
CA ALA A 169 5.95 25.26 -34.23
C ALA A 169 6.28 23.84 -33.73
N PRO A 170 7.36 23.17 -34.19
CA PRO A 170 7.78 21.88 -33.65
C PRO A 170 8.06 21.92 -32.14
N ARG A 171 8.77 22.96 -31.65
CA ARG A 171 9.04 23.12 -30.21
C ARG A 171 7.76 23.19 -29.37
N LYS A 172 6.74 23.93 -29.84
CA LYS A 172 5.44 24.02 -29.16
C LYS A 172 4.69 22.69 -29.19
N ALA A 173 4.70 22.00 -30.34
CA ALA A 173 4.06 20.70 -30.49
C ALA A 173 4.69 19.64 -29.57
N VAL A 174 6.02 19.52 -29.58
CA VAL A 174 6.78 18.61 -28.72
C VAL A 174 6.57 18.93 -27.24
N THR A 175 6.61 20.21 -26.84
CA THR A 175 6.34 20.60 -25.45
C THR A 175 4.94 20.17 -25.02
N LYS A 176 3.93 20.38 -25.86
CA LYS A 176 2.54 20.01 -25.57
C LYS A 176 2.38 18.49 -25.43
N ASP A 177 2.99 17.72 -26.34
CA ASP A 177 2.93 16.25 -26.31
C ASP A 177 3.62 15.69 -25.07
N LEU A 178 4.86 16.08 -24.80
CA LEU A 178 5.59 15.64 -23.60
C LEU A 178 4.89 16.06 -22.30
N SER A 179 4.28 17.25 -22.27
CA SER A 179 3.52 17.72 -21.11
C SER A 179 2.28 16.87 -20.85
N ALA A 180 1.58 16.44 -21.91
CA ALA A 180 0.40 15.59 -21.77
C ALA A 180 0.78 14.19 -21.29
N ARG A 181 1.85 13.62 -21.84
CA ARG A 181 2.37 12.30 -21.42
C ARG A 181 2.85 12.31 -19.97
N LEU A 182 3.65 13.31 -19.60
CA LEU A 182 4.12 13.46 -18.23
C LEU A 182 2.97 13.71 -17.25
N TYR A 183 1.97 14.49 -17.63
CA TYR A 183 0.77 14.69 -16.80
C TYR A 183 0.03 13.38 -16.53
N ASN A 184 -0.18 12.55 -17.56
CA ASN A 184 -0.85 11.26 -17.42
C ASN A 184 -0.04 10.31 -16.54
N PHE A 185 1.27 10.21 -16.80
CA PHE A 185 2.19 9.43 -15.97
C PHE A 185 2.11 9.86 -14.49
N LEU A 186 2.30 11.15 -14.20
CA LEU A 186 2.22 11.67 -12.83
C LEU A 186 0.81 11.62 -12.23
N GLY A 187 -0.23 11.41 -13.02
CA GLY A 187 -1.59 11.17 -12.53
C GLY A 187 -1.75 9.79 -11.89
N GLU A 188 -0.97 8.80 -12.34
CA GLU A 188 -0.96 7.44 -11.81
C GLU A 188 0.04 7.28 -10.64
N HIS A 189 1.03 8.17 -10.56
CA HIS A 189 2.15 8.04 -9.63
C HIS A 189 2.24 9.09 -8.52
N LEU A 190 1.43 10.18 -8.57
CA LEU A 190 1.33 11.20 -7.52
C LEU A 190 -0.12 11.43 -7.09
N PRO A 191 -0.36 11.83 -5.82
CA PRO A 191 -1.67 12.19 -5.31
C PRO A 191 -2.42 13.19 -6.22
N GLN A 192 -3.72 12.98 -6.37
CA GLN A 192 -4.58 13.90 -7.10
C GLN A 192 -4.68 15.24 -6.37
N MET A 193 -5.00 16.32 -7.09
CA MET A 193 -5.12 17.65 -6.49
C MET A 193 -6.16 17.70 -5.35
N ALA A 194 -7.23 16.89 -5.45
CA ALA A 194 -8.21 16.74 -4.38
C ALA A 194 -7.59 16.12 -3.10
N GLU A 195 -6.77 15.07 -3.26
CA GLU A 195 -6.08 14.39 -2.14
C GLU A 195 -5.03 15.29 -1.49
N ARG A 196 -4.30 16.10 -2.28
CA ARG A 196 -3.37 17.10 -1.76
C ARG A 196 -4.06 18.18 -0.93
N ASN A 197 -5.16 18.72 -1.46
CA ASN A 197 -5.97 19.72 -0.74
C ASN A 197 -6.54 19.12 0.55
N MET A 198 -6.97 17.86 0.50
CA MET A 198 -7.42 17.12 1.67
C MET A 198 -6.31 16.99 2.71
N ALA A 199 -5.12 16.53 2.32
CA ALA A 199 -3.95 16.41 3.20
C ALA A 199 -3.62 17.71 3.91
N ARG A 200 -3.59 18.81 3.14
CA ARG A 200 -3.30 20.14 3.65
C ARG A 200 -4.29 20.55 4.73
N LEU A 201 -5.59 20.31 4.51
CA LEU A 201 -6.63 20.67 5.47
C LEU A 201 -6.54 19.85 6.77
N LEU A 202 -6.25 18.55 6.67
CA LEU A 202 -6.05 17.70 7.84
C LEU A 202 -4.85 18.19 8.65
N VAL A 203 -3.71 18.47 7.99
CA VAL A 203 -2.51 18.97 8.67
C VAL A 203 -2.70 20.34 9.27
N GLU A 204 -3.32 21.29 8.56
CA GLU A 204 -3.62 22.63 9.11
C GLU A 204 -4.52 22.56 10.35
N HIS A 205 -5.52 21.67 10.33
CA HIS A 205 -6.38 21.46 11.50
C HIS A 205 -5.62 20.85 12.68
N LEU A 206 -4.76 19.86 12.41
CA LEU A 206 -3.94 19.21 13.42
C LEU A 206 -2.89 20.17 14.02
N GLU A 207 -2.22 20.97 13.19
CA GLU A 207 -1.31 22.06 13.60
C GLU A 207 -2.02 23.04 14.54
N THR A 208 -3.26 23.41 14.21
CA THR A 208 -4.05 24.35 15.01
C THR A 208 -4.42 23.77 16.38
N LYS A 209 -4.72 22.46 16.45
CA LYS A 209 -5.15 21.78 17.69
C LYS A 209 -3.99 21.38 18.59
N VAL A 210 -2.90 20.83 18.03
CA VAL A 210 -1.75 20.33 18.81
C VAL A 210 -0.71 21.43 19.05
N GLY A 211 -0.64 22.45 18.19
CA GLY A 211 0.24 23.62 18.36
C GLY A 211 1.72 23.38 18.00
N VAL A 212 2.04 22.23 17.41
CA VAL A 212 3.39 21.84 16.95
C VAL A 212 3.32 21.31 15.52
N ALA A 213 4.45 21.22 14.81
CA ALA A 213 4.51 20.75 13.41
C ALA A 213 4.82 19.24 13.27
N ARG A 214 5.00 18.52 14.39
CA ARG A 214 5.23 17.07 14.41
C ARG A 214 4.12 16.42 15.20
N PHE A 215 3.47 15.44 14.59
CA PHE A 215 2.31 14.74 15.14
C PHE A 215 2.57 13.23 15.18
N THR A 216 1.89 12.55 16.08
CA THR A 216 1.82 11.08 16.10
C THR A 216 0.40 10.59 15.79
N ALA A 217 0.25 9.30 15.57
CA ALA A 217 -1.05 8.71 15.29
C ALA A 217 -2.03 8.80 16.48
N GLU A 218 -1.51 8.95 17.70
CA GLU A 218 -2.26 9.13 18.93
C GLU A 218 -2.86 10.53 19.07
N ASP A 219 -2.31 11.54 18.38
CA ASP A 219 -2.88 12.89 18.33
C ASP A 219 -4.21 12.94 17.56
N ILE A 220 -4.52 11.87 16.81
CA ILE A 220 -5.77 11.72 16.06
C ILE A 220 -6.71 10.80 16.85
N ASP A 221 -7.61 11.41 17.63
CA ASP A 221 -8.60 10.72 18.45
C ASP A 221 -10.04 10.91 17.93
N ASP A 222 -10.98 10.23 18.59
CA ASP A 222 -12.42 10.31 18.29
C ASP A 222 -13.00 11.73 18.40
N GLY A 223 -12.43 12.58 19.25
CA GLY A 223 -12.89 13.96 19.46
C GLY A 223 -12.46 14.85 18.30
N LEU A 224 -11.19 14.76 17.91
CA LEU A 224 -10.60 15.54 16.82
C LEU A 224 -11.32 15.31 15.49
N ILE A 225 -11.64 14.05 15.17
CA ILE A 225 -12.36 13.71 13.94
C ILE A 225 -13.76 14.33 13.93
N LEU A 226 -14.46 14.32 15.07
CA LEU A 226 -15.78 14.91 15.20
C LEU A 226 -15.75 16.43 15.09
N ASP A 227 -14.84 17.08 15.81
CA ASP A 227 -14.62 18.53 15.77
C ASP A 227 -14.33 19.01 14.35
N PHE A 228 -13.40 18.35 13.66
CA PHE A 228 -13.05 18.66 12.28
C PHE A 228 -14.28 18.62 11.37
N TRP A 229 -15.12 17.58 11.48
CA TRP A 229 -16.31 17.46 10.67
C TRP A 229 -17.35 18.56 10.99
N ILE A 230 -17.56 18.88 12.26
CA ILE A 230 -18.49 19.95 12.66
C ILE A 230 -18.05 21.29 12.05
N GLU A 231 -16.75 21.59 12.10
CA GLU A 231 -16.18 22.85 11.59
C GLU A 231 -16.23 22.94 10.05
N ASN A 232 -15.98 21.83 9.33
CA ASN A 232 -15.76 21.86 7.88
C ASN A 232 -16.94 21.36 7.03
N SER A 233 -17.98 20.75 7.64
CA SER A 233 -19.06 20.11 6.86
C SER A 233 -19.99 21.06 6.13
N ALA A 234 -20.09 22.32 6.57
CA ALA A 234 -20.89 23.36 5.91
C ALA A 234 -20.18 24.01 4.71
N GLU A 235 -18.89 23.76 4.52
CA GLU A 235 -18.13 24.35 3.42
C GLU A 235 -18.35 23.57 2.12
N ASN A 236 -19.12 24.15 1.19
CA ASN A 236 -19.40 23.54 -0.12
C ASN A 236 -18.15 23.28 -0.99
N ALA A 237 -17.03 23.94 -0.68
CA ALA A 237 -15.76 23.73 -1.38
C ALA A 237 -15.07 22.42 -0.98
N LEU A 238 -15.42 21.87 0.18
CA LEU A 238 -14.80 20.68 0.76
C LEU A 238 -15.73 19.47 0.61
N SER A 239 -15.19 18.30 0.27
CA SER A 239 -15.96 17.05 0.13
C SER A 239 -16.47 16.48 1.47
N PHE A 240 -16.36 17.22 2.58
CA PHE A 240 -16.60 16.76 3.96
C PHE A 240 -18.03 16.95 4.47
N ARG A 241 -19.01 17.17 3.60
CA ARG A 241 -20.44 17.26 3.99
C ARG A 241 -20.90 16.05 4.82
N LEU A 242 -20.35 14.86 4.51
CA LEU A 242 -20.64 13.61 5.22
C LEU A 242 -19.56 13.32 6.27
N PHE A 243 -19.98 12.90 7.46
CA PHE A 243 -19.06 12.42 8.49
C PHE A 243 -18.26 11.22 7.99
N GLY A 244 -18.91 10.37 7.18
CA GLY A 244 -18.28 9.27 6.45
C GLY A 244 -17.03 9.65 5.66
N THR A 245 -17.02 10.82 5.03
CA THR A 245 -15.86 11.28 4.26
C THR A 245 -14.75 11.76 5.17
N ALA A 246 -15.08 12.55 6.21
CA ALA A 246 -14.12 13.08 7.16
C ALA A 246 -13.43 11.97 7.95
N ALA A 247 -14.21 11.04 8.51
CA ALA A 247 -13.68 9.92 9.29
C ALA A 247 -12.75 9.02 8.48
N LYS A 248 -13.10 8.69 7.23
CA LYS A 248 -12.23 7.90 6.35
C LYS A 248 -10.92 8.62 6.06
N ALA A 249 -10.97 9.92 5.76
CA ALA A 249 -9.77 10.70 5.51
C ALA A 249 -8.82 10.71 6.73
N TRP A 250 -9.36 10.91 7.93
CA TRP A 250 -8.58 10.88 9.17
C TRP A 250 -8.07 9.48 9.53
N MET A 251 -8.87 8.43 9.35
CA MET A 251 -8.43 7.05 9.58
C MET A 251 -7.28 6.67 8.63
N THR A 252 -7.40 7.01 7.34
CA THR A 252 -6.31 6.80 6.38
C THR A 252 -5.07 7.62 6.74
N PHE A 253 -5.23 8.88 7.16
CA PHE A 253 -4.10 9.70 7.61
C PHE A 253 -3.40 9.11 8.83
N ARG A 254 -4.17 8.67 9.82
CA ARG A 254 -3.67 8.04 11.03
C ARG A 254 -2.93 6.75 10.74
N ASP A 255 -3.50 5.89 9.89
CA ASP A 255 -2.83 4.67 9.43
C ASP A 255 -1.51 5.00 8.74
N SER A 256 -1.48 5.99 7.84
CA SER A 256 -0.23 6.43 7.22
C SER A 256 0.81 6.91 8.23
N LEU A 257 0.41 7.63 9.29
CA LEU A 257 1.34 8.03 10.35
C LEU A 257 1.92 6.81 11.08
N ILE A 258 1.10 5.80 11.38
CA ILE A 258 1.57 4.55 11.99
C ILE A 258 2.60 3.86 11.09
N HIS A 259 2.29 3.70 9.79
CA HIS A 259 3.20 3.04 8.84
C HIS A 259 4.48 3.85 8.60
N SER A 260 4.42 5.19 8.67
CA SER A 260 5.62 6.04 8.59
C SER A 260 6.52 5.93 9.83
N GLN A 261 5.96 5.50 10.97
CA GLN A 261 6.68 5.31 12.23
C GLN A 261 7.11 3.86 12.48
N SER A 262 6.40 2.87 11.93
CA SER A 262 6.73 1.44 12.01
C SER A 262 7.50 0.99 10.77
N ASP A 263 8.84 0.94 10.87
CA ASP A 263 9.75 0.16 10.01
C ASP A 263 9.74 0.38 8.48
N ALA A 264 8.98 1.31 7.90
CA ALA A 264 9.09 1.64 6.48
C ALA A 264 10.38 2.42 6.11
N PHE A 265 11.21 2.76 7.11
CA PHE A 265 12.50 3.43 6.91
C PHE A 265 13.64 2.90 7.80
N ASP A 266 13.42 1.86 8.60
CA ASP A 266 14.51 1.22 9.33
C ASP A 266 14.95 -0.04 8.57
N VAL A 267 16.19 0.00 8.11
CA VAL A 267 16.95 -1.07 7.43
C VAL A 267 16.60 -1.31 5.95
N HIS A 268 16.79 -0.29 5.12
CA HIS A 268 17.67 -0.57 3.98
C HIS A 268 19.07 -0.71 4.58
N VAL A 269 19.56 -1.95 4.67
CA VAL A 269 20.99 -2.23 4.74
C VAL A 269 21.63 -1.37 3.66
N SER A 270 22.29 -0.30 4.08
CA SER A 270 23.11 0.50 3.21
C SER A 270 24.10 -0.48 2.59
N LEU A 271 24.01 -0.70 1.27
CA LEU A 271 24.96 -1.48 0.46
C LEU A 271 26.39 -0.88 0.50
N THR A 272 26.66 0.06 1.41
CA THR A 272 27.96 0.70 1.65
C THR A 272 28.44 0.59 3.09
N ALA A 273 27.67 0.01 4.02
CA ALA A 273 28.13 -0.24 5.38
C ALA A 273 28.90 -1.57 5.46
N SER A 274 30.17 -1.52 5.01
CA SER A 274 31.26 -2.47 5.33
C SER A 274 30.84 -3.92 5.59
N PHE A 275 30.64 -4.70 4.52
CA PHE A 275 30.49 -6.16 4.63
C PHE A 275 31.84 -6.78 5.01
N GLU A 276 31.83 -7.60 6.06
CA GLU A 276 32.86 -8.63 6.26
C GLU A 276 32.55 -9.81 5.32
N ASP A 277 33.58 -10.42 4.75
CA ASP A 277 33.52 -11.40 3.64
C ASP A 277 32.66 -12.67 3.91
N GLU A 278 32.20 -12.91 5.15
CA GLU A 278 31.39 -14.10 5.50
C GLU A 278 29.89 -14.00 5.13
N ASP A 279 29.36 -12.79 4.88
CA ASP A 279 27.94 -12.59 4.57
C ASP A 279 27.59 -12.68 3.07
N ILE A 280 28.60 -12.57 2.19
CA ILE A 280 28.43 -12.70 0.73
C ILE A 280 28.15 -14.15 0.31
N ASP A 281 28.69 -15.13 1.04
CA ASP A 281 28.45 -16.55 0.75
C ASP A 281 27.03 -17.00 1.12
N ARG A 282 26.38 -16.36 2.11
CA ARG A 282 24.99 -16.66 2.48
C ARG A 282 23.97 -16.14 1.48
N LEU A 283 24.18 -14.96 0.90
CA LEU A 283 23.34 -14.41 -0.16
C LEU A 283 23.51 -15.16 -1.49
N SER A 284 24.73 -15.64 -1.76
CA SER A 284 25.02 -16.48 -2.93
C SER A 284 24.31 -17.86 -2.83
N GLN A 285 24.24 -18.46 -1.64
CA GLN A 285 23.54 -19.74 -1.42
C GLN A 285 22.00 -19.63 -1.51
N LEU A 286 21.42 -18.47 -1.19
CA LEU A 286 19.97 -18.22 -1.35
C LEU A 286 19.58 -17.95 -2.82
N ALA A 287 20.45 -17.30 -3.59
CA ALA A 287 20.21 -17.04 -5.02
C ALA A 287 20.45 -18.27 -5.92
N ILE A 288 21.32 -19.20 -5.51
CA ILE A 288 21.68 -20.39 -6.30
C ILE A 288 20.75 -21.59 -6.03
N SER A 289 20.05 -21.65 -4.89
CA SER A 289 19.17 -22.78 -4.53
C SER A 289 17.74 -22.70 -5.11
N SER A 290 17.40 -21.62 -5.83
CA SER A 290 16.05 -21.41 -6.41
C SER A 290 16.03 -21.38 -7.94
N ALA A 291 17.11 -21.79 -8.62
CA ALA A 291 17.07 -22.02 -10.06
C ALA A 291 16.60 -23.47 -10.30
N PRO A 292 15.39 -23.70 -10.85
CA PRO A 292 15.06 -25.02 -11.35
C PRO A 292 15.93 -25.28 -12.57
N ASP A 293 16.65 -26.41 -12.54
CA ASP A 293 17.39 -26.91 -13.69
C ASP A 293 16.48 -26.98 -14.91
N ALA A 294 17.02 -26.48 -16.02
CA ALA A 294 16.35 -26.45 -17.31
C ALA A 294 16.00 -27.87 -17.76
N GLU A 295 14.69 -28.14 -17.95
CA GLU A 295 14.09 -28.88 -19.06
C GLU A 295 12.66 -29.32 -18.71
N ASP A 296 11.68 -28.40 -18.73
CA ASP A 296 10.33 -28.75 -19.19
C ASP A 296 9.55 -27.54 -19.71
N ASN A 297 8.85 -27.74 -20.82
CA ASN A 297 8.10 -26.71 -21.54
C ASN A 297 6.72 -26.52 -20.92
N GLY A 298 6.41 -25.30 -20.44
CA GLY A 298 5.01 -24.84 -20.37
C GLY A 298 4.68 -23.96 -19.17
N GLY A 299 4.44 -22.67 -19.44
CA GLY A 299 3.72 -21.77 -18.53
C GLY A 299 4.61 -20.97 -17.59
N THR A 300 4.98 -19.77 -18.00
CA THR A 300 5.58 -18.74 -17.15
C THR A 300 4.63 -18.35 -16.01
N THR A 301 4.74 -18.99 -14.85
CA THR A 301 4.31 -18.40 -13.58
C THR A 301 5.43 -17.49 -13.08
N SER A 302 5.24 -16.18 -13.31
CA SER A 302 5.97 -15.11 -12.63
C SER A 302 6.02 -15.40 -11.12
N PRO A 303 7.13 -15.12 -10.41
CA PRO A 303 7.09 -15.05 -8.96
C PRO A 303 6.00 -14.04 -8.55
N ASP A 304 5.15 -14.46 -7.61
CA ASP A 304 4.00 -13.70 -7.17
C ASP A 304 4.49 -12.44 -6.44
N LEU A 305 4.18 -11.27 -7.02
CA LEU A 305 4.41 -9.94 -6.46
C LEU A 305 3.85 -9.80 -5.03
N GLY A 306 2.96 -10.71 -4.60
CA GLY A 306 2.45 -10.80 -3.22
C GLY A 306 3.48 -11.15 -2.14
N GLN A 307 4.65 -11.71 -2.48
CA GLN A 307 5.71 -11.98 -1.48
C GLN A 307 6.62 -10.77 -1.21
N LEU A 308 6.61 -9.73 -2.07
CA LEU A 308 7.37 -8.49 -1.89
C LEU A 308 6.56 -7.38 -1.21
N VAL A 309 5.22 -7.52 -1.16
CA VAL A 309 4.34 -6.63 -0.40
C VAL A 309 4.32 -7.15 1.04
N GLY A 310 4.88 -6.37 1.96
CA GLY A 310 4.85 -6.68 3.39
C GLY A 310 3.47 -7.16 3.86
N ASP A 311 3.48 -8.15 4.74
CA ASP A 311 2.31 -8.76 5.37
C ASP A 311 1.25 -7.68 5.65
N ALA A 312 0.08 -7.74 5.01
CA ALA A 312 -0.87 -6.63 5.07
C ALA A 312 -1.20 -6.32 6.54
N ALA A 313 -0.71 -5.19 7.08
CA ALA A 313 -0.75 -4.94 8.53
C ALA A 313 -2.13 -4.52 9.05
N THR A 314 -3.11 -4.36 8.16
CA THR A 314 -4.41 -3.76 8.49
C THR A 314 -5.58 -4.74 8.32
N PRO A 315 -6.68 -4.56 9.08
CA PRO A 315 -7.90 -5.37 8.92
C PRO A 315 -8.48 -5.38 7.51
N THR A 316 -8.41 -4.26 6.78
CA THR A 316 -8.86 -4.18 5.38
C THR A 316 -7.98 -5.04 4.47
N GLY A 317 -6.67 -5.06 4.72
CA GLY A 317 -5.73 -5.96 4.04
C GLY A 317 -6.05 -7.43 4.29
N TRP A 318 -6.26 -7.83 5.54
CA TRP A 318 -6.63 -9.21 5.90
C TRP A 318 -7.95 -9.66 5.25
N ILE A 319 -8.93 -8.76 5.11
CA ILE A 319 -10.19 -9.06 4.40
C ILE A 319 -9.93 -9.27 2.90
N SER A 320 -9.08 -8.45 2.28
CA SER A 320 -8.69 -8.58 0.88
C SER A 320 -7.96 -9.89 0.61
N ASP A 321 -7.04 -10.28 1.51
CA ASP A 321 -6.31 -11.55 1.46
C ASP A 321 -7.26 -12.76 1.44
N LEU A 322 -8.30 -12.75 2.29
CA LEU A 322 -9.32 -13.80 2.32
C LEU A 322 -10.15 -13.90 1.03
N GLN A 323 -10.17 -12.84 0.21
CA GLN A 323 -10.92 -12.77 -1.05
C GLN A 323 -10.06 -13.07 -2.28
N ARG A 324 -8.73 -13.21 -2.13
CA ARG A 324 -7.79 -13.54 -3.19
C ARG A 324 -7.44 -15.03 -3.19
N ARG A 325 -6.91 -15.54 -4.30
CA ARG A 325 -6.40 -16.91 -4.33
C ARG A 325 -5.17 -17.03 -3.40
N PRO A 326 -4.98 -18.19 -2.73
CA PRO A 326 -5.84 -19.38 -2.79
C PRO A 326 -7.05 -19.33 -1.83
N CYS A 327 -7.11 -18.38 -0.90
CA CYS A 327 -8.17 -18.27 0.12
C CYS A 327 -9.59 -18.14 -0.45
N SER A 328 -9.75 -17.52 -1.62
CA SER A 328 -11.05 -17.35 -2.29
C SER A 328 -11.76 -18.67 -2.61
N ALA A 329 -11.04 -19.80 -2.65
CA ALA A 329 -11.61 -21.13 -2.83
C ALA A 329 -12.38 -21.62 -1.59
N ILE A 330 -12.11 -21.06 -0.42
CA ILE A 330 -12.75 -21.38 0.85
C ILE A 330 -13.68 -20.23 1.24
N LYS A 331 -14.92 -20.57 1.61
CA LYS A 331 -15.89 -19.56 2.05
C LYS A 331 -15.64 -19.19 3.51
N PHE A 332 -14.57 -18.45 3.78
CA PHE A 332 -14.22 -18.00 5.13
C PHE A 332 -15.23 -17.01 5.69
N LEU A 333 -15.63 -15.98 4.92
CA LEU A 333 -16.58 -14.97 5.33
C LEU A 333 -17.80 -14.91 4.40
N THR A 334 -18.98 -14.70 4.96
CA THR A 334 -20.21 -14.44 4.21
C THR A 334 -20.32 -12.96 3.83
N LYS A 335 -21.18 -12.64 2.86
CA LYS A 335 -21.46 -11.23 2.50
C LYS A 335 -21.96 -10.41 3.70
N THR A 336 -22.74 -11.02 4.59
CA THR A 336 -23.26 -10.36 5.78
C THR A 336 -22.15 -10.05 6.77
N GLU A 337 -21.24 -11.00 7.02
CA GLU A 337 -20.10 -10.80 7.92
C GLU A 337 -19.11 -9.78 7.37
N LEU A 338 -18.86 -9.79 6.06
CA LEU A 338 -18.06 -8.77 5.38
C LEU A 338 -18.68 -7.37 5.54
N ALA A 339 -20.00 -7.25 5.39
CA ALA A 339 -20.69 -5.99 5.62
C ALA A 339 -20.55 -5.52 7.08
N GLN A 340 -20.63 -6.43 8.05
CA GLN A 340 -20.44 -6.11 9.47
C GLN A 340 -19.00 -5.72 9.81
N LEU A 341 -18.00 -6.30 9.14
CA LEU A 341 -16.58 -5.93 9.28
C LEU A 341 -16.21 -4.62 8.59
N SER A 342 -16.98 -4.20 7.58
CA SER A 342 -16.59 -3.09 6.70
C SER A 342 -16.33 -1.77 7.42
N VAL A 343 -17.09 -1.46 8.48
CA VAL A 343 -16.92 -0.22 9.25
C VAL A 343 -15.72 -0.30 10.20
N PRO A 344 -15.64 -1.28 11.13
CA PRO A 344 -14.50 -1.33 12.05
C PRO A 344 -13.17 -1.54 11.30
N ALA A 345 -13.15 -2.26 10.18
CA ALA A 345 -11.93 -2.49 9.42
C ALA A 345 -11.30 -1.21 8.81
N LEU A 346 -12.07 -0.12 8.68
CA LEU A 346 -11.56 1.18 8.22
C LEU A 346 -10.68 1.87 9.24
N ALA A 347 -10.80 1.55 10.52
CA ALA A 347 -10.02 2.19 11.58
C ALA A 347 -8.57 1.68 11.68
N GLY A 348 -8.19 0.76 10.79
CA GLY A 348 -6.82 0.27 10.69
C GLY A 348 -6.35 -0.58 11.86
N ALA A 349 -5.04 -0.81 11.92
CA ALA A 349 -4.44 -1.70 12.92
C ALA A 349 -4.60 -1.17 14.36
N ALA A 350 -4.62 0.15 14.54
CA ALA A 350 -4.78 0.81 15.83
C ALA A 350 -6.22 1.29 16.11
N GLY A 351 -7.23 0.63 15.53
CA GLY A 351 -8.63 1.07 15.61
C GLY A 351 -9.23 1.16 17.02
N HIS A 352 -8.58 0.58 18.04
CA HIS A 352 -8.99 0.67 19.45
C HIS A 352 -9.07 2.12 19.98
N GLY A 353 -8.29 3.04 19.38
CA GLY A 353 -8.34 4.47 19.71
C GLY A 353 -9.45 5.25 19.01
N LEU A 354 -10.20 4.62 18.09
CA LEU A 354 -11.21 5.26 17.24
C LEU A 354 -12.59 4.55 17.31
N VAL A 355 -12.90 3.97 18.46
CA VAL A 355 -14.13 3.17 18.64
C VAL A 355 -15.38 4.03 18.47
N LEU A 356 -15.42 5.26 19.00
CA LEU A 356 -16.60 6.12 18.85
C LEU A 356 -16.78 6.56 17.40
N THR A 357 -15.71 6.82 16.66
CA THR A 357 -15.76 7.15 15.24
C THR A 357 -16.33 5.98 14.43
N CYS A 358 -15.92 4.74 14.74
CA CYS A 358 -16.52 3.55 14.12
C CYS A 358 -18.01 3.42 14.44
N LEU A 359 -18.41 3.66 15.69
CA LEU A 359 -19.82 3.60 16.11
C LEU A 359 -20.68 4.69 15.45
N ARG A 360 -20.15 5.92 15.36
CA ARG A 360 -20.77 7.04 14.64
C ARG A 360 -20.95 6.71 13.16
N LEU A 361 -19.93 6.13 12.52
CA LEU A 361 -20.00 5.68 11.12
C LEU A 361 -21.07 4.61 10.92
N ALA A 362 -21.12 3.60 11.79
CA ALA A 362 -22.09 2.52 11.71
C ALA A 362 -23.53 2.99 11.94
N THR A 363 -23.72 4.01 12.78
CA THR A 363 -25.03 4.53 13.18
C THR A 363 -25.53 5.62 12.24
N PHE A 364 -24.77 6.70 12.07
CA PHE A 364 -25.21 7.90 11.36
C PHE A 364 -24.85 7.87 9.87
N GLY A 365 -23.81 7.14 9.46
CA GLY A 365 -23.42 7.01 8.06
C GLY A 365 -24.58 6.56 7.14
N PRO A 366 -25.32 5.48 7.49
CA PRO A 366 -26.50 5.07 6.74
C PRO A 366 -27.59 6.13 6.66
N VAL A 367 -27.83 6.87 7.76
CA VAL A 367 -28.85 7.94 7.83
C VAL A 367 -28.45 9.10 6.91
N GLN A 368 -27.21 9.57 6.99
CA GLN A 368 -26.70 10.64 6.13
C GLN A 368 -26.78 10.26 4.64
N ASN A 369 -26.45 9.01 4.30
CA ASN A 369 -26.54 8.53 2.92
C ASN A 369 -27.98 8.49 2.39
N LYS A 370 -28.94 8.05 3.21
CA LYS A 370 -30.37 8.09 2.85
C LYS A 370 -30.85 9.52 2.62
N LEU A 371 -30.50 10.45 3.51
CA LEU A 371 -30.86 11.86 3.37
C LEU A 371 -30.24 12.46 2.10
N VAL A 372 -28.97 12.19 1.79
CA VAL A 372 -28.37 12.64 0.51
C VAL A 372 -29.05 12.02 -0.72
N GLN A 373 -29.55 10.79 -0.63
CA GLN A 373 -30.30 10.18 -1.73
C GLN A 373 -31.70 10.82 -1.87
N ALA A 374 -32.39 11.05 -0.77
CA ALA A 374 -33.71 11.67 -0.76
C ALA A 374 -33.66 13.14 -1.23
N SER A 375 -32.58 13.88 -0.94
CA SER A 375 -32.43 15.28 -1.37
C SER A 375 -32.24 15.43 -2.88
N ARG A 376 -31.83 14.36 -3.57
CA ARG A 376 -31.79 14.32 -5.04
C ARG A 376 -33.19 14.19 -5.66
N GLY A 377 -34.20 13.79 -4.87
CA GLY A 377 -35.59 13.61 -5.29
C GLY A 377 -36.54 14.74 -4.87
N GLY A 378 -36.10 15.70 -4.06
CA GLY A 378 -36.88 16.84 -3.58
C GLY A 378 -36.22 17.54 -2.38
N ASP A 379 -36.83 18.64 -1.90
CA ASP A 379 -36.34 19.35 -0.71
C ASP A 379 -36.57 18.51 0.55
N ILE A 380 -35.50 18.32 1.33
CA ILE A 380 -35.55 17.67 2.65
C ILE A 380 -35.75 18.73 3.71
N GLY A 381 -36.84 18.60 4.46
CA GLY A 381 -37.12 19.46 5.61
C GLY A 381 -36.60 18.87 6.91
N LYS A 382 -36.57 19.71 7.96
CA LYS A 382 -36.24 19.31 9.33
C LYS A 382 -37.08 18.13 9.85
N GLY A 383 -38.35 18.05 9.46
CA GLY A 383 -39.24 16.95 9.84
C GLY A 383 -38.83 15.58 9.27
N ASP A 384 -38.22 15.54 8.08
CA ASP A 384 -37.71 14.29 7.47
C ASP A 384 -36.45 13.80 8.20
N ILE A 385 -35.60 14.74 8.63
CA ILE A 385 -34.41 14.45 9.44
C ILE A 385 -34.83 13.90 10.80
N GLU A 386 -35.78 14.56 11.49
CA GLU A 386 -36.31 14.09 12.77
C GLU A 386 -36.92 12.68 12.65
N LEU A 387 -37.61 12.38 11.53
CA LEU A 387 -38.19 11.06 11.28
C LEU A 387 -37.12 9.96 11.12
N GLU A 388 -36.09 10.19 10.30
CA GLU A 388 -35.01 9.20 10.12
C GLU A 388 -34.17 9.03 11.39
N MET A 389 -34.00 10.10 12.18
CA MET A 389 -33.26 10.06 13.44
C MET A 389 -34.06 9.39 14.56
N ALA A 390 -35.40 9.50 14.60
CA ALA A 390 -36.24 8.94 15.66
C ALA A 390 -36.09 7.41 15.86
N GLY A 391 -35.56 6.69 14.87
CA GLY A 391 -35.27 5.25 14.96
C GLY A 391 -34.01 4.89 15.74
N ILE A 392 -33.18 5.86 16.13
CA ILE A 392 -31.91 5.63 16.82
C ILE A 392 -32.13 5.60 18.34
N SER A 393 -31.87 4.46 18.99
CA SER A 393 -31.92 4.33 20.45
C SER A 393 -30.61 4.75 21.11
N ASP A 394 -30.65 5.09 22.39
CA ASP A 394 -29.46 5.35 23.20
C ASP A 394 -28.60 4.10 23.46
N THR A 395 -29.13 2.91 23.17
CA THR A 395 -28.44 1.62 23.24
C THR A 395 -27.83 1.18 21.90
N VAL A 396 -27.95 1.98 20.83
CA VAL A 396 -27.50 1.60 19.48
C VAL A 396 -26.02 1.23 19.43
N TYR A 397 -25.17 1.97 20.16
CA TYR A 397 -23.73 1.69 20.26
C TYR A 397 -23.45 0.38 20.98
N GLU A 398 -24.16 0.09 22.08
CA GLU A 398 -24.07 -1.21 22.78
C GLU A 398 -24.47 -2.36 21.86
N GLY A 399 -25.49 -2.14 21.02
CA GLY A 399 -25.93 -3.09 19.99
C GLY A 399 -24.85 -3.37 18.94
N HIS A 400 -24.18 -2.34 18.42
CA HIS A 400 -23.06 -2.51 17.49
C HIS A 400 -21.89 -3.27 18.13
N LEU A 401 -21.50 -2.93 19.35
CA LEU A 401 -20.44 -3.65 20.07
C LEU A 401 -20.83 -5.11 20.34
N ALA A 402 -22.08 -5.40 20.72
CA ALA A 402 -22.55 -6.76 20.90
C ALA A 402 -22.52 -7.57 19.58
N ASN A 403 -22.85 -6.93 18.46
CA ASN A 403 -22.73 -7.54 17.14
C ASN A 403 -21.26 -7.83 16.79
N TRP A 404 -20.34 -6.91 17.06
CA TRP A 404 -18.90 -7.13 16.84
C TRP A 404 -18.33 -8.24 17.73
N ARG A 405 -18.77 -8.37 18.99
CA ARG A 405 -18.41 -9.50 19.86
C ARG A 405 -18.90 -10.83 19.30
N THR A 406 -20.15 -10.87 18.82
CA THR A 406 -20.72 -12.08 18.18
C THR A 406 -19.95 -12.45 16.91
N LEU A 407 -19.58 -11.45 16.11
CA LEU A 407 -18.79 -11.61 14.90
C LEU A 407 -17.37 -12.10 15.20
N ARG A 408 -16.72 -11.56 16.24
CA ARG A 408 -15.42 -12.04 16.73
C ARG A 408 -15.48 -13.53 17.04
N THR A 409 -16.44 -13.96 17.87
CA THR A 409 -16.63 -15.38 18.20
C THR A 409 -16.88 -16.23 16.95
N THR A 410 -17.62 -15.70 15.98
CA THR A 410 -17.86 -16.39 14.70
C THR A 410 -16.56 -16.56 13.91
N ILE A 411 -15.77 -15.51 13.76
CA ILE A 411 -14.47 -15.49 13.05
C ILE A 411 -13.48 -16.45 13.70
N GLU A 412 -13.36 -16.41 15.02
CA GLU A 412 -12.48 -17.30 15.79
C GLU A 412 -12.88 -18.77 15.58
N ASN A 413 -14.17 -19.09 15.66
CA ASN A 413 -14.66 -20.45 15.43
C ASN A 413 -14.42 -20.97 14.00
N ILE A 414 -14.43 -20.08 13.00
CA ILE A 414 -14.10 -20.43 11.61
C ILE A 414 -12.59 -20.73 11.52
N ALA A 415 -11.74 -19.90 12.14
CA ALA A 415 -10.31 -20.15 12.21
C ALA A 415 -10.03 -21.51 12.88
N THR A 416 -10.65 -21.77 14.04
CA THR A 416 -10.57 -23.07 14.73
C THR A 416 -10.96 -24.23 13.82
N THR A 417 -11.98 -24.05 12.99
CA THR A 417 -12.42 -25.07 12.02
C THR A 417 -11.38 -25.28 10.92
N ALA A 418 -10.76 -24.22 10.41
CA ALA A 418 -9.68 -24.30 9.42
C ALA A 418 -8.46 -25.03 9.97
N PHE A 419 -8.02 -24.68 11.18
CA PHE A 419 -6.92 -25.37 11.86
C PHE A 419 -7.26 -26.81 12.23
N LEU A 420 -8.52 -27.14 12.52
CA LEU A 420 -8.93 -28.55 12.65
C LEU A 420 -8.73 -29.32 11.33
N ARG A 421 -8.93 -28.70 10.17
CA ARG A 421 -8.66 -29.35 8.88
C ARG A 421 -7.18 -29.58 8.63
N LEU A 422 -6.33 -28.64 9.06
CA LEU A 422 -4.88 -28.84 9.07
C LEU A 422 -4.47 -29.99 9.99
N TRP A 423 -5.11 -30.09 11.16
CA TRP A 423 -4.94 -31.24 12.05
C TRP A 423 -5.31 -32.56 11.36
N ASP A 424 -6.52 -32.63 10.79
CA ASP A 424 -7.03 -33.84 10.13
C ASP A 424 -6.15 -34.24 8.92
N ALA A 425 -5.57 -33.26 8.22
CA ALA A 425 -4.62 -33.45 7.12
C ALA A 425 -3.16 -33.68 7.58
N ARG A 426 -2.90 -33.80 8.89
CA ARG A 426 -1.57 -33.99 9.49
C ARG A 426 -0.54 -32.90 9.12
N ASN A 427 -1.00 -31.66 8.94
CA ASN A 427 -0.14 -30.53 8.61
C ASN A 427 0.47 -29.89 9.89
N PRO A 428 1.81 -29.70 9.97
CA PRO A 428 2.50 -29.11 11.12
C PRO A 428 2.06 -27.70 11.53
N ALA A 429 1.45 -26.92 10.63
CA ALA A 429 0.97 -25.56 10.93
C ALA A 429 -0.06 -25.51 12.08
N ILE A 430 -0.65 -26.66 12.45
CA ILE A 430 -1.50 -26.78 13.63
C ILE A 430 -0.79 -26.44 14.95
N PHE A 431 0.53 -26.64 15.03
CA PHE A 431 1.30 -26.33 16.24
C PHE A 431 1.36 -24.83 16.52
N GLU A 432 1.40 -24.01 15.47
CA GLU A 432 1.33 -22.55 15.60
C GLU A 432 0.00 -22.12 16.23
N TYR A 433 -1.11 -22.72 15.78
CA TYR A 433 -2.42 -22.48 16.36
C TYR A 433 -2.49 -22.93 17.83
N LEU A 434 -1.98 -24.12 18.16
CA LEU A 434 -1.99 -24.61 19.55
C LEU A 434 -1.10 -23.77 20.47
N SER A 435 -0.01 -23.23 19.95
CA SER A 435 0.84 -22.29 20.68
C SER A 435 0.11 -20.98 20.98
N ARG A 436 -0.66 -20.45 20.01
CA ARG A 436 -1.39 -19.18 20.16
C ARG A 436 -2.69 -19.31 20.95
N CYS A 437 -3.48 -20.35 20.70
CA CYS A 437 -4.85 -20.51 21.17
C CYS A 437 -5.04 -21.64 22.20
N GLY A 438 -4.00 -22.46 22.45
CA GLY A 438 -4.03 -23.49 23.48
C GLY A 438 -3.91 -22.89 24.89
N ASN A 439 -4.61 -23.50 25.85
CA ASN A 439 -4.43 -23.16 27.27
C ASN A 439 -3.01 -23.53 27.74
N ASP A 440 -2.59 -23.03 28.91
CA ASP A 440 -1.25 -23.29 29.46
C ASP A 440 -0.95 -24.80 29.57
N GLU A 441 -1.94 -25.61 29.95
CA GLU A 441 -1.82 -27.06 30.04
C GLU A 441 -1.55 -27.73 28.68
N THR A 442 -2.23 -27.29 27.61
CA THR A 442 -2.02 -27.78 26.24
C THR A 442 -0.61 -27.42 25.76
N ARG A 443 -0.16 -26.20 26.03
CA ARG A 443 1.20 -25.76 25.69
C ARG A 443 2.27 -26.54 26.45
N GLN A 444 2.04 -26.81 27.73
CA GLN A 444 2.96 -27.59 28.55
C GLN A 444 3.04 -29.05 28.12
N GLU A 445 1.90 -29.67 27.78
CA GLU A 445 1.86 -31.04 27.26
C GLU A 445 2.56 -31.15 25.89
N MET A 446 2.34 -30.18 25.00
CA MET A 446 3.01 -30.12 23.70
C MET A 446 4.52 -29.94 23.83
N ALA A 447 4.98 -29.06 24.74
CA ALA A 447 6.41 -28.89 25.03
C ALA A 447 7.04 -30.17 25.59
N ALA A 448 6.36 -30.85 26.52
CA ALA A 448 6.86 -32.10 27.09
C ALA A 448 7.00 -33.22 26.05
N ILE A 449 6.05 -33.33 25.11
CA ILE A 449 6.11 -34.29 24.00
C ILE A 449 7.26 -33.94 23.06
N ALA A 450 7.41 -32.67 22.70
CA ALA A 450 8.49 -32.21 21.83
C ALA A 450 9.87 -32.51 22.44
N THR A 451 10.06 -32.23 23.74
CA THR A 451 11.32 -32.53 24.45
C THR A 451 11.61 -34.04 24.53
N ASP A 452 10.63 -34.88 24.89
CA ASP A 452 10.81 -36.35 24.94
C ASP A 452 11.17 -36.95 23.57
N LEU A 453 10.66 -36.37 22.48
CA LEU A 453 10.97 -36.82 21.12
C LEU A 453 12.29 -36.25 20.61
N GLN A 454 12.63 -35.00 20.95
CA GLN A 454 13.91 -34.39 20.59
C GLN A 454 15.10 -35.14 21.22
N ASP A 455 14.95 -35.59 22.46
CA ASP A 455 15.94 -36.44 23.15
C ASP A 455 16.13 -37.81 22.49
N ARG A 456 15.18 -38.26 21.65
CA ARG A 456 15.22 -39.55 20.93
C ARG A 456 15.71 -39.45 19.50
N VAL A 457 15.64 -38.26 18.89
CA VAL A 457 16.03 -38.00 17.48
C VAL A 457 17.53 -37.65 17.34
N ALA A 458 18.19 -37.23 18.43
CA ALA A 458 19.63 -37.01 18.47
C ALA A 458 20.39 -38.35 18.71
N PRO A 459 20.46 -39.27 17.73
CA PRO A 459 21.38 -39.09 16.60
C PRO A 459 20.88 -39.75 15.29
N MET A 460 20.36 -38.98 14.35
CA MET A 460 20.20 -39.45 12.96
C MET A 460 20.94 -38.52 12.00
N ASP A 461 22.00 -39.05 11.38
CA ASP A 461 22.62 -38.49 10.18
C ASP A 461 21.63 -38.64 9.02
N THR A 462 20.84 -37.61 8.72
CA THR A 462 20.05 -37.56 7.48
C THR A 462 19.99 -36.12 6.95
N ASP A 463 20.34 -35.95 5.68
CA ASP A 463 20.19 -34.74 4.84
C ASP A 463 18.71 -34.29 4.65
N ASP A 464 17.78 -34.79 5.46
CA ASP A 464 16.33 -34.55 5.36
C ASP A 464 15.85 -33.57 6.44
N ASP A 465 14.85 -32.74 6.11
CA ASP A 465 14.19 -31.74 6.97
C ASP A 465 13.89 -32.28 8.39
N PRO A 466 14.76 -32.00 9.39
CA PRO A 466 14.65 -32.60 10.72
C PRO A 466 13.49 -31.99 11.51
N VAL A 467 13.06 -30.77 11.16
CA VAL A 467 11.96 -30.07 11.81
C VAL A 467 10.63 -30.66 11.35
N GLY A 468 10.48 -30.90 10.04
CA GLY A 468 9.31 -31.57 9.48
C GLY A 468 9.11 -32.99 10.02
N GLN A 469 10.20 -33.77 10.13
CA GLN A 469 10.14 -35.11 10.72
C GLN A 469 9.75 -35.10 12.20
N LEU A 470 10.34 -34.22 13.00
CA LEU A 470 9.98 -34.07 14.40
C LEU A 470 8.50 -33.66 14.55
N ALA A 471 8.00 -32.75 13.71
CA ALA A 471 6.60 -32.33 13.70
C ALA A 471 5.64 -33.50 13.42
N LEU A 472 5.97 -34.37 12.45
CA LEU A 472 5.17 -35.56 12.16
C LEU A 472 5.18 -36.57 13.32
N MET A 473 6.33 -36.76 13.98
CA MET A 473 6.45 -37.62 15.17
C MET A 473 5.63 -37.08 16.35
N VAL A 474 5.61 -35.76 16.54
CA VAL A 474 4.76 -35.11 17.55
C VAL A 474 3.28 -35.35 17.23
N LEU A 475 2.85 -35.23 15.96
CA LEU A 475 1.47 -35.54 15.55
C LEU A 475 1.09 -37.01 15.81
N ASP A 476 1.96 -37.96 15.46
CA ASP A 476 1.75 -39.38 15.76
C ASP A 476 1.58 -39.61 17.27
N ARG A 477 2.44 -38.96 18.07
CA ARG A 477 2.38 -39.10 19.52
C ARG A 477 1.08 -38.54 20.07
N ILE A 478 0.65 -37.38 19.58
CA ILE A 478 -0.61 -36.74 19.98
C ILE A 478 -1.83 -37.61 19.65
N ASP A 479 -1.85 -38.29 18.50
CA ASP A 479 -2.96 -39.17 18.12
C ASP A 479 -3.09 -40.40 19.04
N THR A 480 -2.02 -40.77 19.74
CA THR A 480 -2.01 -41.86 20.74
C THR A 480 -2.33 -41.41 22.17
N LEU A 481 -2.51 -40.11 22.42
CA LEU A 481 -2.78 -39.60 23.76
C LEU A 481 -4.18 -40.03 24.26
N PRO A 482 -4.33 -40.22 25.58
CA PRO A 482 -5.63 -40.41 26.20
C PRO A 482 -6.58 -39.26 25.83
N SER A 483 -7.85 -39.58 25.60
CA SER A 483 -8.82 -38.59 25.11
C SER A 483 -9.12 -37.46 26.11
N ASP A 484 -8.77 -37.66 27.37
CA ASP A 484 -8.87 -36.76 28.52
C ASP A 484 -7.61 -35.91 28.75
N SER A 485 -6.55 -36.10 27.97
CA SER A 485 -5.39 -35.19 27.92
C SER A 485 -5.80 -33.75 27.57
N PRO A 486 -5.06 -32.72 28.02
CA PRO A 486 -5.25 -31.34 27.58
C PRO A 486 -5.37 -31.18 26.06
N ILE A 487 -4.45 -31.78 25.29
CA ILE A 487 -4.48 -31.76 23.82
C ILE A 487 -5.70 -32.52 23.28
N GLY A 488 -6.06 -33.67 23.87
CA GLY A 488 -7.25 -34.44 23.49
C GLY A 488 -8.56 -33.68 23.73
N ASN A 489 -8.64 -32.94 24.84
CA ASN A 489 -9.77 -32.07 25.17
C ASN A 489 -9.87 -30.88 24.21
N GLN A 490 -8.73 -30.29 23.84
CA GLN A 490 -8.67 -29.23 22.83
C GLN A 490 -9.18 -29.73 21.48
N ARG A 491 -8.71 -30.89 21.01
CA ARG A 491 -9.21 -31.50 19.76
C ARG A 491 -10.71 -31.80 19.82
N LYS A 492 -11.24 -32.29 20.95
CA LYS A 492 -12.69 -32.48 21.15
C LYS A 492 -13.46 -31.16 21.10
N HIS A 493 -12.89 -30.08 21.63
CA HIS A 493 -13.48 -28.76 21.56
C HIS A 493 -13.53 -28.24 20.11
N MET A 494 -12.42 -28.32 19.38
CA MET A 494 -12.34 -27.95 17.96
C MET A 494 -13.37 -28.73 17.11
N LYS A 495 -13.50 -30.05 17.34
CA LYS A 495 -14.51 -30.89 16.66
C LYS A 495 -15.94 -30.43 16.93
N ARG A 496 -16.26 -30.04 18.17
CA ARG A 496 -17.59 -29.50 18.53
C ARG A 496 -17.87 -28.17 17.83
N ILE A 497 -16.89 -27.28 17.75
CA ILE A 497 -17.01 -26.02 17.01
C ILE A 497 -17.25 -26.30 15.53
N ALA A 498 -16.42 -27.12 14.90
CA ALA A 498 -16.49 -27.43 13.47
C ALA A 498 -17.84 -28.02 13.03
N GLN A 499 -18.55 -28.73 13.93
CA GLN A 499 -19.90 -29.24 13.64
C GLN A 499 -20.91 -28.12 13.38
N SER A 500 -20.70 -26.95 13.99
CA SER A 500 -21.58 -25.77 13.93
C SER A 500 -21.25 -24.84 12.75
N TYR A 501 -20.06 -24.96 12.15
CA TYR A 501 -19.54 -24.05 11.12
C TYR A 501 -19.16 -24.79 9.82
N ARG A 502 -20.14 -25.41 9.16
CA ARG A 502 -19.97 -26.22 7.93
C ARG A 502 -19.95 -25.40 6.64
N ARG A 503 -18.96 -24.53 6.47
CA ARG A 503 -18.79 -23.70 5.26
C ARG A 503 -18.16 -24.49 4.12
N GLN A 504 -18.43 -24.09 2.88
CA GLN A 504 -17.78 -24.66 1.69
C GLN A 504 -16.26 -24.46 1.78
N GLY A 505 -15.50 -25.52 1.55
CA GLY A 505 -14.04 -25.53 1.70
C GLY A 505 -13.57 -25.72 3.15
N LEU A 506 -14.48 -25.90 4.12
CA LEU A 506 -14.16 -26.22 5.52
C LEU A 506 -14.84 -27.52 5.99
N ARG A 507 -15.58 -28.22 5.11
CA ARG A 507 -16.17 -29.52 5.43
C ARG A 507 -15.07 -30.58 5.36
N ALA A 508 -15.18 -31.61 6.20
CA ALA A 508 -14.22 -32.71 6.18
C ALA A 508 -14.12 -33.39 4.80
N ALA A 509 -15.25 -33.47 4.07
CA ALA A 509 -15.29 -34.02 2.71
C ALA A 509 -14.64 -33.12 1.65
N ASP A 510 -14.48 -31.82 1.91
CA ASP A 510 -13.91 -30.88 0.93
C ASP A 510 -12.36 -30.91 0.96
N VAL A 511 -11.77 -31.55 1.98
CA VAL A 511 -10.32 -31.67 2.19
C VAL A 511 -9.78 -32.98 1.60
N VAL A 512 -10.64 -33.96 1.36
CA VAL A 512 -10.26 -35.27 0.82
C VAL A 512 -10.51 -35.29 -0.68
N VAL A 513 -9.46 -35.42 -1.48
CA VAL A 513 -9.59 -35.72 -2.93
C VAL A 513 -10.02 -37.18 -3.07
N GLU A 514 -11.19 -37.45 -3.65
CA GLU A 514 -11.54 -38.81 -4.07
C GLU A 514 -10.53 -39.29 -5.11
N PRO A 515 -9.92 -40.47 -4.97
CA PRO A 515 -9.10 -41.04 -6.03
C PRO A 515 -9.98 -41.25 -7.26
N ALA A 516 -9.46 -40.91 -8.43
CA ALA A 516 -10.13 -41.10 -9.71
C ALA A 516 -10.69 -42.54 -9.80
N PRO A 517 -11.93 -42.74 -10.30
CA PRO A 517 -12.49 -44.05 -10.43
C PRO A 517 -11.87 -44.68 -11.66
N ASP A 518 -10.70 -45.31 -11.54
CA ASP A 518 -10.29 -46.44 -12.37
C ASP A 518 -9.07 -47.15 -11.75
N GLY A 519 -9.39 -48.32 -11.18
CA GLY A 519 -8.55 -49.49 -10.89
C GLY A 519 -7.05 -49.34 -10.65
N GLU A 520 -6.64 -49.47 -9.38
CA GLU A 520 -5.76 -50.56 -8.93
C GLU A 520 -5.72 -50.62 -7.40
N GLN A 521 -6.00 -51.81 -6.83
CA GLN A 521 -5.94 -52.05 -5.39
C GLN A 521 -4.48 -52.05 -4.92
N ALA A 522 -4.02 -50.94 -4.35
CA ALA A 522 -2.79 -50.91 -3.55
C ALA A 522 -3.16 -51.03 -2.05
N SER A 523 -2.78 -52.16 -1.47
CA SER A 523 -2.91 -52.43 -0.03
C SER A 523 -1.80 -51.70 0.73
N GLY A 524 -2.15 -50.64 1.44
CA GLY A 524 -1.31 -49.81 2.33
C GLY A 524 -2.14 -48.61 2.82
N PRO A 525 -1.79 -47.92 3.93
CA PRO A 525 -2.56 -46.76 4.37
C PRO A 525 -2.39 -45.66 3.32
N THR A 526 -3.39 -45.53 2.46
CA THR A 526 -3.42 -44.56 1.37
C THR A 526 -3.59 -43.18 1.98
N LEU A 527 -2.48 -42.44 2.11
CA LEU A 527 -2.48 -41.01 2.45
C LEU A 527 -3.30 -40.28 1.38
N SER A 528 -4.43 -39.68 1.75
CA SER A 528 -5.19 -38.85 0.82
C SER A 528 -4.34 -37.63 0.44
N LEU A 529 -4.05 -37.46 -0.85
CA LEU A 529 -3.38 -36.25 -1.35
C LEU A 529 -4.34 -35.06 -1.20
N THR A 530 -4.19 -34.32 -0.11
CA THR A 530 -4.79 -32.99 0.07
C THR A 530 -4.18 -32.02 -0.94
N ASP A 531 -5.01 -31.25 -1.63
CA ASP A 531 -4.59 -30.19 -2.55
C ASP A 531 -3.67 -29.17 -1.82
N PRO A 532 -2.39 -28.99 -2.26
CA PRO A 532 -1.45 -28.06 -1.63
C PRO A 532 -1.98 -26.63 -1.56
N ASP A 533 -2.73 -26.18 -2.58
CA ASP A 533 -3.31 -24.83 -2.61
C ASP A 533 -4.41 -24.68 -1.56
N HIS A 534 -5.18 -25.75 -1.33
CA HIS A 534 -6.21 -25.79 -0.29
C HIS A 534 -5.60 -25.76 1.11
N LEU A 535 -4.50 -26.50 1.35
CA LEU A 535 -3.78 -26.44 2.62
C LEU A 535 -3.17 -25.06 2.85
N HIS A 536 -2.59 -24.44 1.83
CA HIS A 536 -2.07 -23.07 1.92
C HIS A 536 -3.19 -22.07 2.25
N ALA A 537 -4.37 -22.21 1.60
CA ALA A 537 -5.54 -21.40 1.90
C ALA A 537 -6.02 -21.55 3.35
N LEU A 538 -5.98 -22.77 3.92
CA LEU A 538 -6.35 -23.01 5.31
C LEU A 538 -5.38 -22.36 6.30
N ILE A 539 -4.07 -22.43 6.04
CA ILE A 539 -3.03 -21.80 6.88
C ILE A 539 -3.18 -20.28 6.83
N TYR A 540 -3.12 -19.72 5.63
CA TYR A 540 -3.13 -18.28 5.43
C TYR A 540 -4.47 -17.66 5.86
N GLY A 541 -5.59 -18.27 5.46
CA GLY A 541 -6.91 -17.80 5.85
C GLY A 541 -7.19 -17.96 7.34
N GLY A 542 -6.70 -19.03 7.97
CA GLY A 542 -6.76 -19.23 9.42
C GLY A 542 -6.03 -18.11 10.19
N ASP A 543 -4.81 -17.76 9.78
CA ASP A 543 -4.04 -16.67 10.37
C ASP A 543 -4.77 -15.32 10.24
N ARG A 544 -5.26 -14.98 9.04
CA ARG A 544 -5.99 -13.72 8.81
C ARG A 544 -7.26 -13.62 9.65
N LEU A 545 -7.98 -14.72 9.86
CA LEU A 545 -9.15 -14.75 10.73
C LEU A 545 -8.76 -14.54 12.20
N LEU A 546 -7.66 -15.12 12.67
CA LEU A 546 -7.19 -14.87 14.05
C LEU A 546 -6.78 -13.41 14.25
N LYS A 547 -6.06 -12.82 13.29
CA LYS A 547 -5.71 -11.38 13.31
C LYS A 547 -6.97 -10.50 13.36
N LEU A 548 -7.99 -10.80 12.55
CA LEU A 548 -9.28 -10.12 12.58
C LEU A 548 -10.01 -10.29 13.92
N SER A 549 -9.97 -11.48 14.52
CA SER A 549 -10.56 -11.72 15.85
C SER A 549 -9.86 -10.90 16.94
N GLY A 550 -8.52 -10.87 16.92
CA GLY A 550 -7.72 -10.05 17.84
C GLY A 550 -7.99 -8.56 17.68
N PHE A 551 -8.17 -8.08 16.44
CA PHE A 551 -8.58 -6.71 16.16
C PHE A 551 -9.97 -6.40 16.73
N LEU A 552 -10.98 -7.24 16.50
CA LEU A 552 -12.31 -7.01 17.09
C LEU A 552 -12.28 -7.07 18.62
N ALA A 553 -11.35 -7.83 19.21
CA ALA A 553 -11.14 -7.86 20.65
C ALA A 553 -10.61 -6.53 21.18
N SER A 554 -9.74 -5.84 20.44
CA SER A 554 -9.17 -4.55 20.85
C SER A 554 -10.18 -3.40 20.79
N LEU A 555 -11.26 -3.55 20.01
CA LEU A 555 -12.37 -2.59 19.98
C LEU A 555 -13.33 -2.73 21.16
N ASP A 556 -13.22 -3.81 21.95
CA ASP A 556 -14.10 -4.03 23.08
C ASP A 556 -13.71 -3.12 24.25
N GLN A 557 -14.62 -2.23 24.65
CA GLN A 557 -14.43 -1.31 25.77
C GLN A 557 -15.43 -1.65 26.90
N PRO A 558 -15.15 -2.68 27.72
CA PRO A 558 -16.08 -3.16 28.73
C PRO A 558 -16.36 -2.16 29.87
N ASP A 559 -15.44 -1.21 30.10
CA ASP A 559 -15.49 -0.31 31.25
C ASP A 559 -16.13 1.06 30.96
N GLN A 560 -16.52 1.35 29.71
CA GLN A 560 -17.13 2.61 29.33
C GLN A 560 -18.62 2.46 28.97
N SER A 561 -19.48 3.28 29.59
CA SER A 561 -20.89 3.33 29.22
C SER A 561 -21.07 4.08 27.90
N MET A 562 -21.47 3.39 26.85
CA MET A 562 -21.66 3.99 25.52
C MET A 562 -22.96 4.78 25.37
N ARG A 563 -23.86 4.73 26.35
CA ARG A 563 -25.19 5.37 26.27
C ARG A 563 -25.13 6.89 26.31
N SER A 564 -24.24 7.46 27.13
CA SER A 564 -24.06 8.92 27.17
C SER A 564 -23.54 9.41 25.83
N HIS A 565 -22.51 8.76 25.28
CA HIS A 565 -21.95 9.09 23.97
C HIS A 565 -23.00 9.00 22.85
N ALA A 566 -23.81 7.93 22.82
CA ALA A 566 -24.88 7.80 21.82
C ALA A 566 -25.90 8.94 21.89
N ARG A 567 -26.26 9.39 23.11
CA ARG A 567 -27.20 10.51 23.30
C ARG A 567 -26.59 11.85 22.89
N ASP A 568 -25.34 12.10 23.27
CA ASP A 568 -24.64 13.35 22.94
C ASP A 568 -24.43 13.46 21.42
N ASP A 569 -23.94 12.38 20.80
CA ASP A 569 -23.75 12.32 19.35
C ASP A 569 -25.08 12.44 18.61
N PHE A 570 -26.18 11.87 19.13
CA PHE A 570 -27.50 12.04 18.52
C PHE A 570 -27.89 13.51 18.39
N VAL A 571 -27.68 14.31 19.44
CA VAL A 571 -27.97 15.74 19.43
C VAL A 571 -27.07 16.47 18.42
N ILE A 572 -25.77 16.17 18.43
CA ILE A 572 -24.78 16.78 17.52
C ILE A 572 -25.12 16.49 16.06
N PHE A 573 -25.35 15.22 15.70
CA PHE A 573 -25.65 14.84 14.32
C PHE A 573 -27.01 15.38 13.85
N SER A 574 -28.01 15.45 14.73
CA SER A 574 -29.32 16.03 14.40
C SER A 574 -29.23 17.53 14.10
N ASP A 575 -28.52 18.28 14.94
CA ASP A 575 -28.28 19.71 14.75
C ASP A 575 -27.47 19.98 13.47
N GLN A 576 -26.38 19.22 13.27
CA GLN A 576 -25.53 19.41 12.09
C GLN A 576 -26.26 19.06 10.79
N LEU A 577 -27.03 17.97 10.76
CA LEU A 577 -27.83 17.62 9.58
C LEU A 577 -28.88 18.67 9.26
N SER A 578 -29.53 19.24 10.28
CA SER A 578 -30.50 20.33 10.09
C SER A 578 -29.83 21.53 9.41
N LYS A 579 -28.67 21.98 9.91
CA LYS A 579 -27.90 23.10 9.33
C LYS A 579 -27.48 22.85 7.88
N LEU A 580 -27.07 21.62 7.57
CA LEU A 580 -26.63 21.23 6.22
C LEU A 580 -27.76 21.19 5.19
N HIS A 581 -29.03 21.10 5.62
CA HIS A 581 -30.18 21.05 4.73
C HIS A 581 -30.95 22.39 4.67
N GLU A 582 -30.90 23.21 5.74
CA GLU A 582 -31.44 24.59 5.75
C GLU A 582 -30.68 25.54 4.81
N THR A 583 -29.39 25.30 4.56
CA THR A 583 -28.55 26.12 3.67
C THR A 583 -28.76 25.87 2.17
N THR A 584 -29.61 24.90 1.82
CA THR A 584 -29.96 24.57 0.42
C THR A 584 -31.33 25.13 -0.02
N SER A 585 -32.05 25.84 0.85
CA SER A 585 -33.35 26.47 0.55
C SER A 585 -33.24 27.91 0.04
#